data_AF-A0A9J7HE01-F1
#
_entry.id   AF-A0A9J7HE01-F1
#
_cell.length_a   1.000
_cell.length_b   1.000
_cell.length_c   1.000
_cell.angle_alpha   90.00
_cell.angle_beta   90.00
_cell.angle_gamma   90.00
#
_symmetry.space_group_name_H-M   'P 1'
#
loop_
_entity.id
_entity.type
_entity.pdbx_description
1 polymer ?
#
loop_
_entity_poly.entity_id
_entity_poly.type
_entity_poly.pdbx_seq_one_letter_code
_entity_poly.pdbx_strand_id
1 'polypeptide(L)'
;MLPKQGELSLTHLTTDVLVCPLRPVERFRDLRPDEVADLFQVTQRVGTVVEKHFQGTSITFSMQDGPEAGQTVKHVHVHILPRKAGDFRRNDSIYDELQKHDKEEEDSPALWRSEEEMAAEAEELRVYFQA
;
A
#
# COMPACT_ATOMS: atom_id res chain seq x y z
N MET A 1 -2.03 -33.41 -4.60
CA MET A 1 -0.66 -33.00 -4.21
C MET A 1 -0.74 -31.52 -3.87
N LEU A 2 -0.39 -31.14 -2.65
CA LEU A 2 -0.32 -29.74 -2.23
C LEU A 2 0.89 -29.07 -2.92
N PRO A 3 0.78 -27.83 -3.42
CA PRO A 3 1.92 -27.15 -4.00
C PRO A 3 2.99 -26.91 -2.93
N LYS A 4 4.25 -27.02 -3.32
CA LYS A 4 5.41 -26.88 -2.42
C LYS A 4 5.52 -25.45 -1.92
N GLN A 5 5.72 -25.26 -0.61
CA GLN A 5 6.28 -24.02 -0.05
C GLN A 5 7.62 -23.75 -0.73
N GLY A 6 7.73 -22.70 -1.55
CA GLY A 6 9.02 -22.31 -2.12
C GLY A 6 9.00 -21.53 -3.44
N GLU A 7 7.85 -21.15 -3.98
CA GLU A 7 7.80 -20.46 -5.28
C GLU A 7 6.74 -19.35 -5.28
N LEU A 8 6.93 -18.37 -4.41
CA LEU A 8 6.31 -17.05 -4.55
C LEU A 8 7.46 -16.05 -4.49
N SER A 9 8.15 -15.88 -5.62
CA SER A 9 8.91 -14.65 -5.90
C SER A 9 7.90 -13.53 -6.14
N LEU A 10 7.12 -13.19 -5.11
CA LEU A 10 6.28 -12.01 -5.10
C LEU A 10 7.20 -10.86 -4.70
N THR A 11 7.36 -9.87 -5.57
CA THR A 11 7.69 -8.52 -5.17
C THR A 11 6.84 -8.19 -3.93
N HIS A 12 7.47 -8.06 -2.75
CA HIS A 12 6.81 -8.22 -1.44
C HIS A 12 5.75 -7.15 -1.12
N LEU A 13 5.54 -6.18 -2.02
CA LEU A 13 4.65 -5.03 -1.88
C LEU A 13 3.57 -4.95 -2.98
N THR A 14 3.37 -6.00 -3.79
CA THR A 14 2.37 -5.98 -4.88
C THR A 14 0.93 -5.75 -4.44
N THR A 15 0.63 -5.94 -3.16
CA THR A 15 -0.68 -5.72 -2.56
C THR A 15 -0.78 -4.39 -1.82
N ASP A 16 0.22 -3.52 -1.93
CA ASP A 16 0.17 -2.17 -1.36
C ASP A 16 -0.82 -1.30 -2.14
N VAL A 17 -1.68 -0.59 -1.40
CA VAL A 17 -2.61 0.39 -1.95
C VAL A 17 -2.42 1.73 -1.25
N LEU A 18 -2.65 2.81 -2.00
CA LEU A 18 -2.54 4.17 -1.49
C LEU A 18 -3.92 4.76 -1.21
N VAL A 19 -4.05 5.44 -0.07
CA VAL A 19 -5.15 6.37 0.20
C VAL A 19 -4.58 7.77 0.29
N CYS A 20 -5.08 8.68 -0.54
CA CYS A 20 -4.63 10.07 -0.60
C CYS A 20 -5.82 11.05 -0.53
N PRO A 21 -5.62 12.26 0.01
CA PRO A 21 -6.63 13.30 -0.01
C PRO A 21 -6.81 13.81 -1.45
N LEU A 22 -8.05 14.14 -1.83
CA LEU A 22 -8.34 14.69 -3.16
C LEU A 22 -7.59 16.00 -3.42
N ARG A 23 -7.40 16.83 -2.39
CA ARG A 23 -6.60 18.04 -2.48
C ARG A 23 -5.10 17.68 -2.42
N PRO A 24 -4.30 18.04 -3.44
CA PRO A 24 -2.88 17.75 -3.42
C PRO A 24 -2.15 18.69 -2.46
N VAL A 25 -1.78 18.17 -1.29
CA VAL A 25 -0.89 18.84 -0.33
C VAL A 25 0.34 18.01 -0.08
N GLU A 26 1.50 18.65 0.04
CA GLU A 26 2.78 17.97 0.21
C GLU A 26 2.92 17.38 1.61
N ARG A 27 2.56 18.13 2.65
CA ARG A 27 2.80 17.76 4.05
C ARG A 27 1.51 17.49 4.80
N PHE A 28 1.55 16.53 5.72
CA PHE A 28 0.42 16.17 6.57
C PHE A 28 -0.13 17.37 7.35
N ARG A 29 0.77 18.26 7.82
CA ARG A 29 0.40 19.49 8.53
C ARG A 29 -0.43 20.48 7.69
N ASP A 30 -0.42 20.34 6.37
CA ASP A 30 -1.13 21.24 5.45
C ASP A 30 -2.57 20.77 5.19
N LEU A 31 -2.97 19.62 5.74
CA LEU A 31 -4.34 19.13 5.74
C LEU A 31 -5.20 19.92 6.72
N ARG A 32 -6.46 20.13 6.34
CA ARG A 32 -7.47 20.63 7.26
C ARG A 32 -7.95 19.51 8.20
N PRO A 33 -8.49 19.82 9.38
CA PRO A 33 -8.99 18.81 10.31
C PRO A 33 -10.06 17.87 9.71
N ASP A 34 -10.92 18.38 8.82
CA ASP A 34 -11.91 17.58 8.08
C ASP A 34 -11.23 16.58 7.14
N GLU A 35 -10.17 16.98 6.45
CA GLU A 35 -9.42 16.10 5.56
C GLU A 35 -8.62 15.05 6.32
N VAL A 36 -8.07 15.38 7.49
CA VAL A 36 -7.40 14.39 8.36
C VAL A 36 -8.40 13.32 8.80
N ALA A 37 -9.59 13.74 9.25
CA ALA A 37 -10.63 12.83 9.68
C ALA A 37 -11.14 11.95 8.53
N ASP A 38 -11.37 12.52 7.34
CA ASP A 38 -11.80 11.80 6.15
C ASP A 38 -10.72 10.81 5.67
N LEU A 39 -9.47 11.27 5.55
CA LEU A 39 -8.33 10.45 5.14
C LEU A 39 -8.23 9.17 5.98
N PHE A 40 -8.19 9.29 7.30
CA PHE A 40 -8.01 8.12 8.17
C PHE A 40 -9.28 7.26 8.32
N GLN A 41 -10.48 7.82 8.16
CA GLN A 41 -11.71 7.01 8.06
C GLN A 41 -11.69 6.14 6.78
N VAL A 42 -11.27 6.71 5.65
CA VAL A 42 -11.10 5.96 4.40
C VAL A 42 -9.99 4.93 4.54
N THR A 43 -8.82 5.30 5.09
CA THR A 43 -7.72 4.37 5.38
C THR A 43 -8.16 3.18 6.22
N GLN A 44 -8.97 3.39 7.28
CA GLN A 44 -9.50 2.30 8.10
C GLN A 44 -10.40 1.35 7.29
N ARG A 45 -11.31 1.91 6.47
CA ARG A 45 -12.23 1.13 5.63
C ARG A 45 -11.47 0.33 4.57
N VAL A 46 -10.53 0.98 3.89
CA VAL A 46 -9.69 0.34 2.87
C VAL A 46 -8.83 -0.75 3.50
N GLY A 47 -8.17 -0.48 4.63
CA GLY A 47 -7.39 -1.46 5.38
C GLY A 47 -8.17 -2.74 5.69
N THR A 48 -9.42 -2.61 6.14
CA THR A 48 -10.31 -3.76 6.40
C THR A 48 -10.58 -4.57 5.12
N VAL A 49 -10.82 -3.88 4.01
CA VAL A 49 -11.11 -4.53 2.72
C VAL A 49 -9.88 -5.24 2.17
N VAL A 50 -8.71 -4.59 2.15
CA VAL A 50 -7.49 -5.18 1.59
C VAL A 50 -6.95 -6.30 2.47
N GLU A 51 -7.06 -6.19 3.81
CA GLU A 51 -6.74 -7.31 4.70
C GLU A 51 -7.57 -8.55 4.33
N LYS A 52 -8.88 -8.38 4.18
CA LYS A 52 -9.79 -9.47 3.82
C LYS A 52 -9.51 -10.02 2.42
N HIS A 53 -9.45 -9.15 1.42
CA HIS A 53 -9.32 -9.53 0.01
C HIS A 53 -8.00 -10.28 -0.25
N PHE A 54 -6.89 -9.74 0.26
CA PHE A 54 -5.57 -10.36 0.12
C PHE A 54 -5.30 -11.43 1.19
N GLN A 55 -6.29 -11.79 2.01
CA GLN A 55 -6.19 -12.82 3.06
C GLN A 55 -5.05 -12.56 4.06
N GLY A 56 -4.84 -11.29 4.38
CA GLY A 56 -3.99 -10.82 5.47
C GLY A 56 -4.55 -11.23 6.83
N THR A 57 -3.68 -11.20 7.84
CA THR A 57 -4.05 -11.38 9.25
C THR A 57 -3.69 -10.16 10.10
N SER A 58 -3.05 -9.16 9.50
CA SER A 58 -2.70 -7.88 10.10
C SER A 58 -2.50 -6.84 8.98
N ILE A 59 -2.37 -5.56 9.34
CA ILE A 59 -2.09 -4.46 8.41
C ILE A 59 -0.89 -3.64 8.91
N THR A 60 -0.05 -3.18 7.99
CA THR A 60 0.86 -2.05 8.22
C THR A 60 0.29 -0.82 7.54
N PHE A 61 0.15 0.28 8.30
CA PHE A 61 -0.15 1.60 7.76
C PHE A 61 1.12 2.46 7.84
N SER A 62 1.50 3.11 6.75
CA SER A 62 2.70 3.95 6.72
C SER A 62 2.44 5.25 5.96
N MET A 63 2.95 6.36 6.49
CA MET A 63 2.92 7.68 5.84
C MET A 63 4.31 8.30 5.98
N GLN A 64 4.94 8.59 4.85
CA GLN A 64 6.24 9.26 4.79
C GLN A 64 6.01 10.77 4.61
N ASP A 65 5.94 11.52 5.70
CA ASP A 65 5.65 12.97 5.66
C ASP A 65 6.92 13.82 5.50
N GLY A 66 7.35 14.02 4.25
CA GLY A 66 8.50 14.86 3.87
C GLY A 66 9.70 14.07 3.32
N PRO A 67 10.66 14.74 2.65
CA PRO A 67 11.77 14.08 1.97
C PRO A 67 12.64 13.22 2.91
N GLU A 68 12.93 13.71 4.12
CA GLU A 68 13.75 12.99 5.10
C GLU A 68 13.02 11.78 5.71
N ALA A 69 11.69 11.70 5.56
CA ALA A 69 10.88 10.54 5.93
C ALA A 69 10.77 9.51 4.80
N GLY A 70 11.31 9.80 3.60
CA GLY A 70 11.28 8.92 2.43
C GLY A 70 10.39 9.40 1.28
N GLN A 71 9.62 10.48 1.46
CA GLN A 71 8.62 10.91 0.48
C GLN A 71 9.23 11.23 -0.89
N THR A 72 8.76 10.54 -1.93
CA THR A 72 9.19 10.77 -3.32
C THR A 72 8.15 11.57 -4.11
N VAL A 73 6.86 11.24 -3.98
CA VAL A 73 5.75 12.01 -4.55
C VAL A 73 5.30 13.09 -3.55
N LYS A 74 5.30 14.36 -3.97
CA LYS A 74 4.93 15.53 -3.16
C LYS A 74 3.41 15.68 -2.95
N HIS A 75 2.77 14.62 -2.50
CA HIS A 75 1.35 14.55 -2.15
C HIS A 75 1.20 13.58 -0.98
N VAL A 76 0.53 13.98 0.09
CA VAL A 76 0.22 13.09 1.22
C VAL A 76 -0.49 11.83 0.73
N HIS A 77 0.01 10.66 1.14
CA HIS A 77 -0.64 9.38 0.94
C HIS A 77 -0.29 8.44 2.09
N VAL A 78 -1.19 7.49 2.35
CA VAL A 78 -0.98 6.41 3.31
C VAL A 78 -0.87 5.11 2.54
N HIS A 79 0.26 4.42 2.70
CA HIS A 79 0.43 3.04 2.25
C HIS A 79 -0.35 2.11 3.18
N ILE A 80 -1.03 1.13 2.60
CA ILE A 80 -1.85 0.16 3.31
C ILE A 80 -1.42 -1.22 2.85
N LEU A 81 -0.70 -1.92 3.72
CA LEU A 81 -0.04 -3.18 3.38
C LEU A 81 -0.64 -4.32 4.19
N PRO A 82 -1.42 -5.22 3.57
CA PRO A 82 -1.82 -6.48 4.18
C PRO A 82 -0.62 -7.34 4.57
N ARG A 83 -0.62 -7.87 5.79
CA ARG A 83 0.48 -8.64 6.38
C ARG A 83 0.04 -10.06 6.68
N LYS A 84 0.97 -11.01 6.59
CA LYS A 84 0.76 -12.42 6.95
C LYS A 84 1.95 -12.97 7.71
N ALA A 85 1.71 -14.00 8.51
CA ALA A 85 2.81 -14.71 9.16
C ALA A 85 3.82 -15.22 8.14
N GLY A 86 5.09 -14.84 8.30
CA GLY A 86 6.19 -15.25 7.42
C GLY A 86 6.29 -14.48 6.10
N ASP A 87 5.55 -13.37 5.93
CA ASP A 87 5.71 -12.48 4.76
C ASP A 87 7.12 -11.87 4.67
N PHE A 88 7.73 -11.58 5.82
CA PHE A 88 9.13 -11.20 5.93
C PHE A 88 9.87 -12.09 6.93
N ARG A 89 11.15 -12.39 6.62
CA ARG A 89 12.05 -13.08 7.56
C ARG A 89 12.29 -12.24 8.82
N ARG A 90 12.42 -10.92 8.66
CA ARG A 90 12.49 -9.94 9.74
C ARG A 90 11.33 -8.97 9.57
N ASN A 91 10.47 -8.84 10.59
CA ASN A 91 9.27 -8.02 10.50
C ASN A 91 9.53 -6.59 9.99
N ASP A 92 10.61 -5.97 10.48
CA ASP A 92 10.94 -4.57 10.15
C ASP A 92 11.61 -4.40 8.77
N SER A 93 11.90 -5.49 8.05
CA SER A 93 12.38 -5.38 6.66
C SER A 93 11.34 -4.76 5.72
N ILE A 94 10.06 -4.70 6.12
CA ILE A 94 9.03 -3.98 5.37
C ILE A 94 9.39 -2.50 5.16
N TYR A 95 10.07 -1.85 6.10
CA TYR A 95 10.44 -0.44 5.96
C TYR A 95 11.57 -0.24 4.95
N ASP A 96 12.53 -1.17 4.92
CA ASP A 96 13.60 -1.18 3.92
C ASP A 96 13.01 -1.39 2.52
N GLU A 97 12.06 -2.33 2.37
CA GLU A 97 11.40 -2.59 1.10
C GLU A 97 10.50 -1.44 0.65
N LEU A 98 9.75 -0.82 1.57
CA LEU A 98 8.92 0.35 1.27
C LEU A 98 9.77 1.49 0.73
N GLN A 99 10.90 1.77 1.38
CA GLN A 99 11.83 2.80 0.93
C GLN A 99 12.45 2.50 -0.44
N LYS A 100 12.65 1.23 -0.79
CA LYS A 100 13.16 0.85 -2.13
C LYS A 100 12.08 0.99 -3.20
N HIS A 101 10.87 0.51 -2.91
CA HIS A 101 9.73 0.55 -3.81
C HIS A 101 9.37 1.99 -4.23
N ASP A 102 9.54 2.95 -3.32
CA ASP A 102 9.25 4.35 -3.61
C ASP A 102 10.36 5.06 -4.43
N LYS A 103 11.54 4.43 -4.62
CA LYS A 103 12.70 5.02 -5.31
C LYS A 103 12.82 4.56 -6.76
N GLU A 104 13.12 5.51 -7.64
CA GLU A 104 13.31 5.31 -9.08
C GLU A 104 14.48 4.37 -9.47
N GLU A 105 15.45 4.14 -8.58
CA GLU A 105 16.66 3.36 -8.90
C GLU A 105 16.40 1.85 -9.08
N GLU A 106 15.31 1.31 -8.53
CA GLU A 106 14.86 -0.08 -8.74
C GLU A 106 13.62 -0.15 -9.66
N ASP A 107 13.25 0.96 -10.29
CA ASP A 107 12.10 1.10 -11.17
C ASP A 107 12.35 0.43 -12.53
N SER A 108 12.16 -0.89 -12.56
CA SER A 108 12.37 -1.72 -13.74
C SER A 108 11.02 -2.07 -14.39
N PRO A 109 10.79 -1.69 -15.66
CA PRO A 109 9.56 -2.04 -16.39
C PRO A 109 9.26 -3.55 -16.43
N ALA A 110 10.27 -4.40 -16.22
CA ALA A 110 10.11 -5.84 -16.18
C ALA A 110 9.41 -6.35 -14.90
N LEU A 111 9.32 -5.53 -13.85
CA LEU A 111 8.67 -5.84 -12.57
C LEU A 111 7.27 -5.22 -12.45
N TRP A 112 6.87 -4.39 -13.42
CA TRP A 112 5.60 -3.70 -13.40
C TRP A 112 4.44 -4.62 -13.78
N ARG A 113 3.32 -4.44 -13.09
CA ARG A 113 2.04 -4.96 -13.56
C ARG A 113 1.49 -4.04 -14.66
N SER A 114 0.75 -4.62 -15.58
CA SER A 114 0.07 -3.87 -16.64
C SER A 114 -1.06 -3.02 -16.06
N GLU A 115 -1.45 -1.96 -16.78
CA GLU A 115 -2.62 -1.15 -16.42
C GLU A 115 -3.91 -1.97 -16.38
N GLU A 116 -4.03 -2.99 -17.24
CA GLU A 116 -5.19 -3.90 -17.26
C GLU A 116 -5.27 -4.73 -15.96
N GLU A 117 -4.14 -5.25 -15.47
CA GLU A 117 -4.08 -5.96 -14.19
C GLU A 117 -4.42 -5.05 -13.01
N MET A 118 -3.90 -3.82 -12.99
CA MET A 118 -4.22 -2.84 -11.94
C MET A 118 -5.70 -2.45 -11.97
N ALA A 119 -6.28 -2.28 -13.16
CA ALA A 119 -7.70 -1.96 -13.32
C ALA A 119 -8.61 -3.13 -12.88
N ALA A 120 -8.23 -4.37 -13.19
CA ALA A 120 -8.95 -5.56 -12.75
C ALA A 120 -8.94 -5.67 -11.22
N GLU A 121 -7.79 -5.49 -10.58
CA GLU A 121 -7.68 -5.45 -9.10
C GLU A 121 -8.56 -4.35 -8.49
N ALA A 122 -8.54 -3.15 -9.08
CA ALA A 122 -9.39 -2.06 -8.61
C ALA A 122 -10.90 -2.38 -8.70
N GLU A 123 -11.33 -3.09 -9.74
CA GLU A 123 -12.73 -3.51 -9.88
C GLU A 123 -13.11 -4.59 -8.86
N GLU A 124 -12.22 -5.55 -8.60
CA GLU A 124 -12.42 -6.56 -7.55
C GLU A 124 -12.55 -5.92 -6.16
N LEU A 125 -11.72 -4.91 -5.86
CA LEU A 125 -11.79 -4.16 -4.61
C LEU A 125 -13.06 -3.29 -4.53
N ARG A 126 -13.54 -2.74 -5.66
CA ARG A 126 -14.73 -1.87 -5.71
C ARG A 126 -15.98 -2.56 -5.16
N VAL A 127 -16.13 -3.86 -5.39
CA VAL A 127 -17.28 -4.66 -4.95
C VAL A 127 -17.50 -4.58 -3.43
N TYR A 128 -16.44 -4.44 -2.64
CA TYR A 128 -16.51 -4.38 -1.18
C TYR A 128 -17.14 -3.07 -0.64
N PHE A 129 -17.23 -2.03 -1.46
CA PHE A 129 -17.72 -0.71 -1.06
C PHE A 129 -19.12 -0.37 -1.60
N GLN A 130 -19.78 -1.31 -2.27
CA GLN A 130 -21.11 -1.12 -2.88
C GLN A 130 -22.29 -1.44 -1.93
N ALA A 131 -22.00 -1.83 -0.68
CA ALA A 131 -23.00 -2.19 0.34
C ALA A 131 -23.45 -0.99 1.20
#